data_AF-A0AAV5IYD2-F1
#
_entry.id   AF-A0AAV5IYD2-F1
#
_cell.length_a   1.000
_cell.length_b   1.000
_cell.length_c   1.000
_cell.angle_alpha   90.00
_cell.angle_beta   90.00
_cell.angle_gamma   90.00
#
_symmetry.space_group_name_H-M   'P 1'
#
loop_
_entity.id
_entity.type
_entity.pdbx_description
1 polymer ?
#
loop_
_entity_poly.entity_id
_entity_poly.type
_entity_poly.pdbx_seq_one_letter_code
_entity_poly.pdbx_strand_id
1 'polypeptide(L)'
;MLDRLTTRARQKKWPPTLTDTCVLCNNDSETTEHLFFKCYYARRVWQVLSNLAGIPFMDSWQRLLMWMGKRIRRKSLYWTLIKLIWSAAIYHVWMERNNRIHQQVFRTEEAVCEEVRFDVKHRILGFAKLKSSSLPVSVAINWGIEAVVQG
;
A
#
# COMPACT_ATOMS: atom_id res chain seq x y z
N MET A 1 3.01 4.63 -12.61
CA MET A 1 1.97 3.60 -12.72
C MET A 1 1.48 3.76 -14.14
N LEU A 2 1.82 2.84 -15.04
CA LEU A 2 1.22 2.87 -16.38
C LEU A 2 -0.28 2.66 -16.19
N ASP A 3 -1.11 3.46 -16.83
CA ASP A 3 -2.57 3.51 -16.67
C ASP A 3 -3.26 2.26 -17.26
N ARG A 4 -2.85 1.09 -16.78
CA ARG A 4 -3.30 -0.24 -17.22
C ARG A 4 -4.34 -0.84 -16.28
N LEU A 5 -4.60 -0.20 -15.14
CA LEU A 5 -5.63 -0.63 -14.20
C LEU A 5 -7.01 -0.20 -14.72
N THR A 6 -7.97 -1.11 -14.69
CA THR A 6 -9.37 -0.85 -15.06
C THR A 6 -10.08 -0.12 -13.91
N THR A 7 -9.93 1.20 -13.85
CA THR A 7 -10.72 2.05 -12.95
C THR A 7 -12.15 2.19 -13.45
N ARG A 8 -13.12 2.50 -12.57
CA ARG A 8 -14.49 2.81 -13.03
C ARG A 8 -14.52 3.99 -14.00
N ALA A 9 -13.64 4.97 -13.85
CA ALA A 9 -13.48 6.05 -14.85
C ALA A 9 -13.13 5.52 -16.26
N ARG A 10 -12.41 4.39 -16.36
CA ARG A 10 -12.08 3.73 -17.63
C ARG A 10 -13.20 2.84 -18.16
N GLN A 11 -14.17 2.43 -17.32
CA GLN A 11 -15.36 1.68 -17.73
C GLN A 11 -16.44 2.55 -18.41
N LYS A 12 -16.08 3.72 -18.96
CA LYS A 12 -16.96 4.46 -19.86
C LYS A 12 -17.12 3.71 -21.20
N LYS A 13 -18.05 2.77 -21.23
CA LYS A 13 -18.86 2.36 -22.39
C LYS A 13 -19.95 1.37 -21.93
N TRP A 14 -21.10 1.95 -21.52
CA TRP A 14 -22.44 1.34 -21.45
C TRP A 14 -22.69 0.27 -20.37
N PRO A 15 -23.76 0.35 -19.55
CA PRO A 15 -24.89 1.29 -19.60
C PRO A 15 -24.65 2.60 -18.82
N PRO A 16 -25.43 3.65 -19.09
CA PRO A 16 -25.30 5.00 -18.53
C PRO A 16 -25.61 5.16 -17.02
N THR A 17 -25.80 4.06 -16.29
CA THR A 17 -26.15 4.05 -14.85
C THR A 17 -24.96 3.77 -13.92
N LEU A 18 -23.77 3.47 -14.46
CA LEU A 18 -22.58 3.26 -13.65
C LEU A 18 -22.06 4.61 -13.13
N THR A 19 -22.38 4.91 -11.86
CA THR A 19 -21.75 5.99 -11.11
C THR A 19 -20.24 5.78 -11.12
N ASP A 20 -19.48 6.77 -11.58
CA ASP A 20 -18.02 6.74 -11.57
C ASP A 20 -17.45 6.89 -10.16
N THR A 21 -18.31 7.05 -9.15
CA THR A 21 -17.96 7.13 -7.73
C THR A 21 -17.13 5.94 -7.27
N CYS A 22 -16.05 6.24 -6.54
CA CYS A 22 -15.15 5.27 -5.95
C CYS A 22 -15.84 4.47 -4.85
N VAL A 23 -15.81 3.14 -4.97
CA VAL A 23 -16.44 2.20 -4.03
C VAL A 23 -15.79 2.15 -2.65
N LEU A 24 -14.58 2.69 -2.54
CA LEU A 24 -13.87 2.71 -1.26
C LEU A 24 -14.40 3.84 -0.37
N CYS A 25 -14.68 5.01 -0.95
CA CYS A 25 -15.08 6.22 -0.21
C CYS A 25 -16.54 6.65 -0.41
N ASN A 26 -17.17 6.23 -1.51
CA ASN A 26 -18.48 6.70 -1.98
C ASN A 26 -18.61 8.23 -2.08
N ASN A 27 -17.51 8.94 -2.33
CA ASN A 27 -17.47 10.41 -2.30
C ASN A 27 -17.06 11.06 -3.63
N ASP A 28 -15.99 10.59 -4.27
CA ASP A 28 -15.45 11.20 -5.50
C ASP A 28 -15.36 10.18 -6.64
N SER A 29 -15.18 10.66 -7.87
CA SER A 29 -14.92 9.82 -9.04
C SER A 29 -13.65 8.97 -8.89
N GLU A 30 -13.77 7.68 -9.23
CA GLU A 30 -12.69 6.69 -9.16
C GLU A 30 -11.72 6.86 -10.33
N THR A 31 -10.65 7.61 -10.09
CA THR A 31 -9.44 7.62 -10.94
C THR A 31 -8.33 6.81 -10.28
N THR A 32 -7.28 6.46 -11.03
CA THR A 32 -6.10 5.76 -10.47
C THR A 32 -5.45 6.59 -9.35
N GLU A 33 -5.32 7.90 -9.58
CA GLU A 33 -4.78 8.83 -8.58
C GLU A 33 -5.70 8.91 -7.36
N HIS A 34 -7.02 8.96 -7.54
CA HIS A 34 -7.95 8.96 -6.43
C HIS A 34 -7.87 7.65 -5.64
N LEU A 35 -8.04 6.51 -6.31
CA LEU A 35 -8.09 5.18 -5.70
C LEU A 35 -6.90 4.90 -4.79
N PHE A 36 -5.69 5.29 -5.23
CA PHE A 36 -4.49 5.01 -4.46
C PHE A 36 -3.99 6.16 -3.60
N PHE A 37 -4.29 7.43 -3.89
CA PHE A 37 -3.65 8.55 -3.16
C PHE A 37 -4.60 9.60 -2.60
N LYS A 38 -5.80 9.80 -3.18
CA LYS A 38 -6.73 10.85 -2.72
C LYS A 38 -7.91 10.30 -1.91
N CYS A 39 -8.32 9.07 -2.15
CA CYS A 39 -9.39 8.39 -1.44
C CYS A 39 -9.11 8.35 0.06
N TYR A 40 -10.04 8.81 0.91
CA TYR A 40 -9.82 8.85 2.36
C TYR A 40 -9.52 7.46 2.94
N TYR A 41 -10.17 6.42 2.42
CA TYR A 41 -9.95 5.02 2.81
C TYR A 41 -8.49 4.61 2.55
N ALA A 42 -8.02 4.80 1.31
CA ALA A 42 -6.64 4.48 0.95
C ALA A 42 -5.63 5.34 1.72
N ARG A 43 -5.93 6.63 1.95
CA ARG A 43 -5.07 7.55 2.71
C ARG A 43 -4.85 7.08 4.14
N ARG A 44 -5.89 6.59 4.82
CA ARG A 44 -5.77 6.03 6.17
C ARG A 44 -4.86 4.80 6.18
N VAL A 45 -5.04 3.89 5.22
CA VAL A 45 -4.15 2.73 5.05
C VAL A 45 -2.69 3.18 4.91
N TRP A 46 -2.43 4.16 4.05
CA TRP A 46 -1.09 4.70 3.87
C TRP A 46 -0.53 5.37 5.12
N GLN A 47 -1.32 6.15 5.84
CA GLN A 47 -0.87 6.82 7.07
C GLN A 47 -0.40 5.82 8.12
N VAL A 48 -1.17 4.77 8.36
CA VAL A 48 -0.79 3.69 9.30
C VAL A 48 0.52 3.04 8.87
N LEU A 49 0.62 2.63 7.61
CA LEU A 49 1.80 1.91 7.11
C LEU A 49 3.06 2.81 7.06
N SER A 50 2.90 4.09 6.69
CA SER A 50 3.97 5.08 6.72
C SER A 50 4.51 5.31 8.12
N ASN A 51 3.63 5.43 9.11
CA ASN A 51 4.01 5.59 10.52
C ASN A 51 4.77 4.36 11.03
N LEU A 52 4.28 3.15 10.74
CA LEU A 52 4.96 1.90 11.12
C LEU A 52 6.38 1.81 10.54
N ALA A 53 6.57 2.29 9.31
CA ALA A 53 7.85 2.25 8.63
C ALA A 53 8.78 3.43 8.93
N GLY A 54 8.31 4.46 9.66
CA GLY A 54 9.08 5.67 9.90
C GLY A 54 9.34 6.48 8.63
N ILE A 55 8.40 6.49 7.68
CA ILE A 55 8.51 7.24 6.42
C ILE A 55 7.42 8.31 6.31
N PRO A 56 7.68 9.41 5.57
CA PRO A 56 6.63 10.38 5.30
C PRO A 56 5.50 9.77 4.46
N PHE A 57 4.27 10.19 4.75
CA PHE A 57 3.11 9.92 3.90
C PHE A 57 3.26 10.58 2.53
N MET A 58 2.91 9.85 1.47
CA MET A 58 2.89 10.35 0.10
C MET A 58 1.44 10.45 -0.38
N ASP A 59 1.02 11.65 -0.74
CA ASP A 59 -0.36 11.94 -1.17
C ASP A 59 -0.51 11.99 -2.71
N SER A 60 0.52 11.60 -3.45
CA SER A 60 0.46 11.47 -4.90
C SER A 60 1.49 10.48 -5.44
N TRP A 61 1.19 9.93 -6.61
CA TRP A 61 2.12 9.04 -7.32
C TRP A 61 3.45 9.74 -7.64
N GLN A 62 3.39 11.03 -8.00
CA GLN A 62 4.58 11.82 -8.36
C GLN A 62 5.49 12.04 -7.15
N ARG A 63 4.93 12.41 -5.99
CA ARG A 63 5.73 12.58 -4.76
C ARG A 63 6.35 11.28 -4.31
N LEU A 64 5.60 10.18 -4.42
CA LEU A 64 6.13 8.84 -4.17
C LEU A 64 7.33 8.52 -5.06
N LEU A 65 7.24 8.77 -6.37
CA LEU A 65 8.35 8.54 -7.31
C LEU A 65 9.56 9.42 -7.00
N MET A 66 9.36 10.70 -6.73
CA MET A 66 10.45 11.60 -6.34
C MET A 66 11.12 11.13 -5.05
N TRP A 67 10.34 10.70 -4.07
CA TRP A 67 10.85 10.18 -2.82
C TRP A 67 11.58 8.84 -2.98
N MET A 68 11.06 7.92 -3.81
CA MET A 68 11.71 6.63 -4.06
C MET A 68 12.98 6.75 -4.90
N GLY A 69 13.01 7.67 -5.88
CA GLY A 69 14.15 8.05 -6.74
C GLY A 69 15.41 7.17 -6.69
N LYS A 70 16.54 7.71 -6.22
CA LYS A 70 17.79 6.95 -6.05
C LYS A 70 17.74 5.97 -4.86
N ARG A 71 16.75 6.10 -3.97
CA ARG A 71 16.62 5.30 -2.75
C ARG A 71 16.18 3.87 -3.03
N ILE A 72 15.39 3.65 -4.07
CA ILE A 72 14.87 2.33 -4.46
C ILE A 72 15.97 1.36 -4.91
N ARG A 73 17.13 1.87 -5.35
CA ARG A 73 18.30 1.06 -5.76
C ARG A 73 19.07 0.49 -4.57
N ARG A 74 18.84 1.00 -3.36
CA ARG A 74 19.49 0.51 -2.14
C ARG A 74 19.04 -0.93 -1.86
N LYS A 75 20.01 -1.77 -1.51
CA LYS A 75 19.82 -3.22 -1.29
C LYS A 75 19.62 -3.60 0.18
N SER A 76 19.65 -2.64 1.11
CA SER A 76 19.45 -2.91 2.55
C SER A 76 18.08 -3.54 2.83
N LEU A 77 17.99 -4.22 3.97
CA LEU A 77 16.74 -4.79 4.46
C LEU A 77 15.66 -3.71 4.69
N TYR A 78 16.03 -2.53 5.20
CA TYR A 78 15.10 -1.40 5.34
C TYR A 78 14.44 -0.99 4.01
N TRP A 79 15.22 -0.70 2.97
CA TRP A 79 14.66 -0.40 1.65
C TRP A 79 13.90 -1.57 1.02
N THR A 80 14.16 -2.80 1.44
CA THR A 80 13.37 -3.98 1.04
C THR A 80 12.00 -3.96 1.71
N LEU A 81 11.96 -3.69 3.02
CA LEU A 81 10.73 -3.49 3.78
C LEU A 81 9.87 -2.39 3.14
N ILE A 82 10.45 -1.23 2.85
CA ILE A 82 9.72 -0.13 2.19
C ILE A 82 9.10 -0.58 0.87
N LYS A 83 9.85 -1.28 0.00
CA LYS A 83 9.32 -1.79 -1.27
C LYS A 83 8.17 -2.76 -1.06
N LEU A 84 8.30 -3.67 -0.08
CA LEU A 84 7.25 -4.63 0.26
C LEU A 84 5.98 -3.93 0.73
N ILE A 85 6.09 -2.92 1.60
CA ILE A 85 4.95 -2.14 2.10
C ILE A 85 4.21 -1.48 0.94
N TRP A 86 4.93 -0.76 0.06
CA TRP A 86 4.30 -0.08 -1.08
C TRP A 86 3.61 -1.07 -2.03
N SER A 87 4.26 -2.18 -2.36
CA SER A 87 3.67 -3.20 -3.23
C SER A 87 2.44 -3.87 -2.60
N ALA A 88 2.52 -4.22 -1.31
CA ALA A 88 1.43 -4.87 -0.59
C ALA A 88 0.23 -3.93 -0.42
N ALA A 89 0.45 -2.68 -0.03
CA ALA A 89 -0.63 -1.71 0.15
C ALA A 89 -1.38 -1.39 -1.16
N ILE A 90 -0.66 -1.21 -2.29
CA ILE A 90 -1.32 -1.06 -3.61
C ILE A 90 -2.16 -2.30 -3.93
N TYR A 91 -1.60 -3.49 -3.71
CA TYR A 91 -2.30 -4.75 -3.98
C TYR A 91 -3.55 -4.89 -3.11
N HIS A 92 -3.45 -4.66 -1.81
CA HIS A 92 -4.56 -4.83 -0.87
C HIS A 92 -5.65 -3.77 -1.02
N VAL A 93 -5.31 -2.52 -1.34
CA VAL A 93 -6.29 -1.48 -1.71
C VAL A 93 -7.04 -1.87 -2.99
N TRP A 94 -6.31 -2.37 -4.00
CA TRP A 94 -6.91 -2.85 -5.25
C TRP A 94 -7.82 -4.06 -5.03
N MET A 95 -7.35 -5.02 -4.23
CA MET A 95 -8.12 -6.21 -3.85
C MET A 95 -9.39 -5.83 -3.10
N GLU A 96 -9.31 -4.92 -2.13
CA GLU A 96 -10.49 -4.43 -1.41
C GLU A 96 -11.51 -3.79 -2.34
N ARG A 97 -11.05 -2.94 -3.27
CA ARG A 97 -11.91 -2.35 -4.30
C ARG A 97 -12.63 -3.43 -5.13
N ASN A 98 -11.93 -4.49 -5.52
CA ASN A 98 -12.54 -5.59 -6.26
C ASN A 98 -13.51 -6.43 -5.41
N ASN A 99 -13.18 -6.67 -4.14
CA ASN A 99 -14.05 -7.41 -3.22
C ASN A 99 -15.38 -6.68 -3.01
N ARG A 100 -15.36 -5.36 -2.84
CA ARG A 100 -16.59 -4.55 -2.74
C ARG A 100 -17.43 -4.60 -4.00
N ILE A 101 -16.81 -4.66 -5.18
CA ILE A 101 -17.52 -4.70 -6.47
C ILE A 101 -18.10 -6.09 -6.74
N HIS A 102 -17.31 -7.15 -6.57
CA HIS A 102 -17.64 -8.48 -7.08
C HIS A 102 -18.17 -9.44 -6.01
N GLN A 103 -17.84 -9.19 -4.73
CA GLN A 103 -18.17 -10.09 -3.63
C GLN A 103 -19.05 -9.43 -2.57
N GLN A 104 -19.29 -8.10 -2.67
CA GLN A 104 -20.00 -7.33 -1.65
C GLN A 104 -19.40 -7.49 -0.24
N VAL A 105 -18.08 -7.68 -0.18
CA VAL A 105 -17.32 -7.76 1.07
C VAL A 105 -16.67 -6.40 1.31
N PHE A 106 -16.92 -5.84 2.49
CA PHE A 106 -16.48 -4.51 2.89
C PHE A 106 -15.64 -4.63 4.16
N ARG A 107 -14.32 -4.49 4.03
CA ARG A 107 -13.39 -4.46 5.17
C ARG A 107 -13.08 -3.02 5.54
N THR A 108 -12.73 -2.81 6.81
CA THR A 108 -12.25 -1.52 7.31
C THR A 108 -10.79 -1.31 6.91
N GLU A 109 -10.37 -0.05 6.97
CA GLU A 109 -8.98 0.36 6.75
C GLU A 109 -8.04 -0.40 7.70
N GLU A 110 -8.43 -0.59 8.96
CA GLU A 110 -7.65 -1.31 9.97
C GLU A 110 -7.46 -2.78 9.61
N ALA A 111 -8.52 -3.46 9.15
CA ALA A 111 -8.44 -4.84 8.71
C ALA A 111 -7.50 -5.00 7.51
N VAL A 112 -7.57 -4.07 6.55
CA VAL A 112 -6.64 -4.03 5.41
C VAL A 112 -5.20 -3.75 5.88
N CYS A 113 -4.99 -2.87 6.86
CA CYS A 113 -3.67 -2.62 7.43
C CYS A 113 -3.07 -3.87 8.09
N GLU A 114 -3.85 -4.64 8.85
CA GLU A 114 -3.36 -5.87 9.49
C GLU A 114 -3.00 -6.95 8.45
N GLU A 115 -3.77 -7.10 7.38
CA GLU A 115 -3.44 -8.00 6.26
C GLU A 115 -2.12 -7.59 5.58
N VAL A 116 -1.95 -6.29 5.28
CA VAL A 116 -0.69 -5.78 4.74
C VAL A 116 0.47 -6.05 5.69
N ARG A 117 0.26 -5.83 6.99
CA ARG A 117 1.28 -6.06 8.02
C ARG A 117 1.70 -7.52 8.08
N PHE A 118 0.73 -8.43 8.08
CA PHE A 118 0.96 -9.87 8.06
C PHE A 118 1.78 -10.30 6.85
N ASP A 119 1.39 -9.87 5.65
CA ASP A 119 2.07 -10.20 4.40
C ASP A 119 3.51 -9.68 4.36
N VAL A 120 3.70 -8.42 4.73
CA VAL A 120 5.02 -7.78 4.71
C VAL A 120 5.93 -8.42 5.76
N LYS A 121 5.42 -8.73 6.95
CA LYS A 121 6.18 -9.40 8.02
C LYS A 121 6.69 -10.77 7.58
N HIS A 122 5.83 -11.60 6.98
CA HIS A 122 6.25 -12.93 6.50
C HIS A 122 7.31 -12.83 5.40
N ARG A 123 7.14 -11.89 4.46
CA ARG A 123 8.10 -11.69 3.38
C ARG A 123 9.44 -11.15 3.88
N ILE A 124 9.44 -10.14 4.76
CA ILE A 124 10.69 -9.52 5.23
C ILE A 124 11.52 -10.48 6.07
N LEU A 125 10.89 -11.35 6.87
CA LEU A 125 11.58 -12.41 7.61
C LEU A 125 12.28 -13.41 6.68
N GLY A 126 11.69 -13.71 5.52
CA GLY A 126 12.35 -14.49 4.47
C GLY A 126 13.59 -13.79 3.91
N PHE A 127 13.52 -12.47 3.66
CA PHE A 127 14.65 -11.68 3.16
C PHE A 127 15.74 -11.43 4.21
N ALA A 128 15.38 -11.34 5.50
CA ALA A 128 16.34 -11.17 6.59
C ALA A 128 17.35 -12.32 6.64
N LYS A 129 16.90 -13.56 6.36
CA LYS A 129 17.79 -14.73 6.25
C LYS A 129 18.83 -14.63 5.14
N LEU A 130 18.61 -13.76 4.15
CA LEU A 130 19.44 -13.63 2.95
C LEU A 130 20.33 -12.38 2.95
N LYS A 131 20.18 -11.47 3.93
CA LYS A 131 20.84 -10.16 3.93
C LYS A 131 21.52 -9.90 5.27
N SER A 132 22.76 -9.40 5.21
CA SER A 132 23.56 -9.05 6.38
C SER A 132 23.20 -7.70 7.02
N SER A 133 22.32 -6.90 6.42
CA SER A 133 21.95 -5.58 6.94
C SER A 133 20.74 -5.65 7.88
N SER A 134 20.85 -5.04 9.06
CA SER A 134 19.76 -4.95 10.05
C SER A 134 18.74 -3.84 9.73
N LEU A 135 17.62 -3.87 10.44
CA LEU A 135 16.60 -2.81 10.43
C LEU A 135 16.87 -1.79 11.54
N PRO A 136 16.46 -0.51 11.39
CA PRO A 136 16.41 0.41 12.52
C PRO A 136 15.58 -0.19 13.68
N VAL A 137 16.07 -0.06 14.91
CA VAL A 137 15.45 -0.65 16.12
C VAL A 137 13.97 -0.28 16.24
N SER A 138 13.65 1.01 16.08
CA SER A 138 12.27 1.51 16.14
C SER A 138 11.35 0.86 15.10
N VAL A 139 11.85 0.64 13.89
CA VAL A 139 11.11 -0.03 12.83
C VAL A 139 10.95 -1.51 13.14
N ALA A 140 11.99 -2.18 13.66
CA ALA A 140 11.88 -3.59 14.03
C ALA A 140 10.83 -3.82 15.12
N ILE A 141 10.76 -2.94 16.12
CA ILE A 141 9.74 -2.97 17.19
C ILE A 141 8.34 -2.75 16.62
N ASN A 142 8.14 -1.70 15.80
CA ASN A 142 6.84 -1.41 15.19
C ASN A 142 6.30 -2.61 14.38
N TRP A 143 7.20 -3.34 13.74
CA TRP A 143 6.89 -4.51 12.91
C TRP A 143 6.91 -5.84 13.69
N GLY A 144 7.30 -5.84 14.97
CA GLY A 144 7.41 -7.03 15.83
C GLY A 144 8.37 -8.08 15.25
N ILE A 145 9.54 -7.62 14.78
CA ILE A 145 10.61 -8.42 14.16
C ILE A 145 11.97 -8.11 14.79
N GLU A 146 12.00 -7.90 16.10
CA GLU A 146 13.18 -7.53 16.89
C GLU A 146 14.32 -8.53 16.77
N ALA A 147 14.00 -9.81 16.54
CA ALA A 147 15.00 -10.87 16.30
C ALA A 147 15.93 -10.60 15.09
N VAL A 148 15.54 -9.71 14.17
CA VAL A 148 16.32 -9.32 12.99
C VAL A 148 17.39 -8.25 13.31
N VAL A 149 17.35 -7.66 14.51
CA VAL A 149 18.25 -6.57 14.93
C VAL A 149 19.49 -7.07 15.68
N GLN A 150 19.46 -8.31 16.18
CA GLN A 150 20.51 -8.88 17.06
C GLN A 150 21.52 -9.79 16.33
N GLY A 151 21.63 -9.69 15.00
CA GLY A 151 22.57 -10.48 14.18
C GLY A 151 23.69 -9.64 13.60
#